data_AF-A0A7X9P882-F1
#
_entry.id   AF-A0A7X9P882-F1
#
_cell.length_a   1.000
_cell.length_b   1.000
_cell.length_c   1.000
_cell.angle_alpha   90.00
_cell.angle_beta   90.00
_cell.angle_gamma   90.00
#
_symmetry.space_group_name_H-M   'P 1'
#
loop_
_entity.id
_entity.type
_entity.pdbx_description
1 polymer ?
#
loop_
_entity_poly.entity_id
_entity_poly.type
_entity_poly.pdbx_seq_one_letter_code
_entity_poly.pdbx_strand_id
1 'polypeptide(L)'
;MNGRARSLPTTTLALFLAAAAGAAACSPPDDAVADYGGRRDDGGGETAADGDAGGDGDADADGDVEGGPDLSTDITCDEQDFPIAMEPVRVMILLDQSSSMSSTLPWATSHWEEATAGLNHLLSDPVSRNFIYGLDAFPDGDLAYFERCYDECCADPVCIATQMMRCMALGASCDRGCAVDLPPIVALAPAAESGPAISAYMASEFLPGTFTSTPLLRQMPWYRDQGPTVVPEFFDDEGASYIVVVSDGADTCDDTGDPPDPGPVIAGLAAATRALYETHGIRSFAIGFGDTSGSMADELNAIAANGGSPFTSFFPVDDPTALVEAFDRISSEIVSCVYDIEEPDATADPDAVNFYFDGEVVGFDDPCENGWHWTDDTHRQVEFCGTACDELKSGEVETIGARFGCATILW
;
A
#
# COMPACT_ATOMS: atom_id res chain seq x y z
N MET A 1 39.21 9.84 -30.46
CA MET A 1 38.61 10.51 -31.64
C MET A 1 37.35 9.76 -32.04
N ASN A 2 36.18 10.33 -31.70
CA ASN A 2 34.90 10.27 -32.41
C ASN A 2 33.77 10.50 -31.40
N GLY A 3 33.53 11.78 -31.11
CA GLY A 3 32.32 12.23 -30.44
C GLY A 3 31.15 12.23 -31.42
N ARG A 4 29.98 11.80 -30.95
CA ARG A 4 28.70 12.06 -31.59
C ARG A 4 27.82 12.81 -30.59
N ALA A 5 27.72 14.11 -30.81
CA ALA A 5 26.70 14.95 -30.21
C ALA A 5 25.33 14.55 -30.80
N ARG A 6 24.34 14.29 -29.93
CA ARG A 6 22.94 14.19 -30.32
C ARG A 6 22.28 15.54 -30.06
N SER A 7 21.72 16.12 -31.13
CA SER A 7 20.89 17.33 -31.11
C SER A 7 19.49 17.01 -30.59
N LEU A 8 19.04 17.75 -29.58
CA LEU A 8 17.64 17.77 -29.15
C LEU A 8 16.79 18.60 -30.13
N PRO A 9 15.59 18.13 -30.54
CA PRO A 9 14.66 18.97 -31.29
C PRO A 9 13.93 19.94 -30.36
N THR A 10 13.87 21.19 -30.81
CA THR A 10 13.11 22.30 -30.22
C THR A 10 11.63 22.07 -30.52
N THR A 11 10.83 21.73 -29.51
CA THR A 11 9.37 21.59 -29.69
C THR A 11 8.64 22.83 -29.18
N THR A 12 7.86 23.37 -30.10
CA THR A 12 7.06 24.59 -30.06
C THR A 12 6.04 24.61 -28.91
N LEU A 13 6.09 25.69 -28.13
CA LEU A 13 5.11 26.06 -27.11
C LEU A 13 3.79 26.47 -27.79
N ALA A 14 2.75 25.65 -27.67
CA ALA A 14 1.39 25.99 -28.12
C ALA A 14 0.59 26.58 -26.95
N LEU A 15 0.21 27.84 -27.13
CA LEU A 15 -0.61 28.67 -26.25
C LEU A 15 -2.07 28.17 -26.24
N PHE A 16 -2.56 27.62 -25.14
CA PHE A 16 -4.00 27.35 -24.97
C PHE A 16 -4.70 28.48 -24.22
N LEU A 17 -5.75 28.97 -24.85
CA LEU A 17 -6.63 30.05 -24.43
C LEU A 17 -7.52 29.60 -23.28
N ALA A 18 -7.60 30.43 -22.23
CA ALA A 18 -8.56 30.31 -21.16
C ALA A 18 -10.01 30.53 -21.66
N ALA A 19 -10.93 29.66 -21.24
CA ALA A 19 -12.36 29.91 -21.26
C ALA A 19 -12.92 29.65 -19.86
N ALA A 20 -13.07 30.73 -19.10
CA ALA A 20 -13.84 30.77 -17.87
C ALA A 20 -15.30 31.11 -18.19
N ALA A 21 -16.26 30.33 -17.68
CA ALA A 21 -17.56 30.80 -17.15
C ALA A 21 -18.50 29.60 -16.88
N GLY A 22 -19.02 29.52 -15.65
CA GLY A 22 -20.17 28.65 -15.37
C GLY A 22 -20.28 28.15 -13.92
N ALA A 23 -20.18 29.03 -12.92
CA ALA A 23 -20.54 28.67 -11.55
C ALA A 23 -22.07 28.57 -11.44
N ALA A 24 -22.60 27.35 -11.31
CA ALA A 24 -23.96 27.12 -10.84
C ALA A 24 -23.91 27.03 -9.30
N ALA A 25 -24.41 28.08 -8.64
CA ALA A 25 -24.58 28.11 -7.21
C ALA A 25 -25.78 27.25 -6.81
N CYS A 26 -25.54 26.15 -6.10
CA CYS A 26 -26.58 25.44 -5.36
C CYS A 26 -26.65 25.99 -3.93
N SER A 27 -27.80 26.53 -3.57
CA SER A 27 -28.14 26.96 -2.21
C SER A 27 -28.24 25.74 -1.27
N PRO A 28 -27.80 25.85 0.00
CA PRO A 28 -28.14 24.86 1.01
C PRO A 28 -29.61 25.05 1.46
N PRO A 29 -30.35 23.97 1.77
CA PRO A 29 -31.67 24.07 2.38
C PRO A 29 -31.57 24.43 3.87
N ASP A 30 -32.43 25.38 4.27
CA ASP A 30 -32.64 25.84 5.63
C ASP A 30 -33.25 24.76 6.55
N ASP A 31 -32.72 24.71 7.77
CA ASP A 31 -33.37 24.52 9.07
C ASP A 31 -34.51 23.51 9.24
N ALA A 32 -34.20 22.41 9.94
CA ALA A 32 -35.13 21.72 10.82
C ALA A 32 -34.55 21.64 12.24
N VAL A 33 -34.92 22.62 13.05
CA VAL A 33 -34.63 22.72 14.48
C VAL A 33 -35.55 21.75 15.23
N ALA A 34 -34.98 20.67 15.78
CA ALA A 34 -35.62 19.86 16.80
C ALA A 34 -35.10 20.25 18.19
N ASP A 35 -35.93 21.03 18.85
CA ASP A 35 -35.96 21.37 20.27
C ASP A 35 -35.88 20.12 21.16
N TYR A 36 -34.85 20.03 22.00
CA TYR A 36 -34.91 19.28 23.26
C TYR A 36 -34.15 20.05 24.34
N GLY A 37 -34.91 20.78 25.14
CA GLY A 37 -34.41 21.55 26.27
C GLY A 37 -33.85 20.71 27.42
N GLY A 38 -32.85 21.30 28.09
CA GLY A 38 -33.00 21.66 29.50
C GLY A 38 -32.19 20.89 30.53
N ARG A 39 -31.11 21.51 31.02
CA ARG A 39 -30.65 21.68 32.43
C ARG A 39 -29.23 22.31 32.37
N ARG A 40 -28.98 23.57 32.75
CA ARG A 40 -28.95 24.17 34.11
C ARG A 40 -28.23 23.28 35.13
N ASP A 41 -26.97 23.57 35.46
CA ASP A 41 -26.57 24.53 36.50
C ASP A 41 -25.04 24.56 36.69
N ASP A 42 -24.49 25.76 36.57
CA ASP A 42 -23.53 26.47 37.44
C ASP A 42 -22.54 25.68 38.32
N GLY A 43 -21.24 25.99 38.14
CA GLY A 43 -20.19 25.58 39.07
C GLY A 43 -18.83 26.23 38.77
N GLY A 44 -18.78 27.56 38.79
CA GLY A 44 -17.53 28.33 38.79
C GLY A 44 -16.74 28.18 40.09
N GLY A 45 -15.42 28.27 40.00
CA GLY A 45 -14.51 28.21 41.13
C GLY A 45 -13.09 28.61 40.76
N GLU A 46 -12.90 29.90 40.48
CA GLU A 46 -11.60 30.55 40.59
C GLU A 46 -11.24 30.68 42.08
N THR A 47 -10.03 30.28 42.47
CA THR A 47 -9.37 30.80 43.67
C THR A 47 -7.93 31.15 43.36
N ALA A 48 -7.67 32.43 43.52
CA ALA A 48 -6.38 33.09 43.47
C ALA A 48 -5.55 32.89 44.75
N ALA A 49 -4.26 33.26 44.62
CA ALA A 49 -3.32 33.71 45.66
C ALA A 49 -2.79 32.58 46.59
N ASP A 50 -1.54 32.53 47.05
CA ASP A 50 -0.51 33.52 47.44
C ASP A 50 0.89 32.92 47.06
N GLY A 51 2.03 33.58 46.87
CA GLY A 51 2.61 34.75 47.53
C GLY A 51 3.70 34.33 48.53
N ASP A 52 4.96 34.16 48.11
CA ASP A 52 6.22 34.16 48.90
C ASP A 52 7.41 34.25 47.90
N ALA A 53 8.29 35.25 47.79
CA ALA A 53 8.93 36.24 48.67
C ALA A 53 10.03 35.70 49.61
N GLY A 54 11.30 35.81 49.16
CA GLY A 54 12.48 36.02 50.02
C GLY A 54 13.48 34.86 50.16
N GLY A 55 14.78 35.17 50.22
CA GLY A 55 15.89 34.23 50.45
C GLY A 55 16.97 34.31 49.37
N ASP A 56 17.80 35.35 49.27
CA ASP A 56 19.06 35.54 50.02
C ASP A 56 20.02 34.38 49.68
N GLY A 57 21.06 34.50 48.84
CA GLY A 57 22.09 35.51 48.87
C GLY A 57 23.32 34.96 49.57
N ASP A 58 24.05 34.04 48.95
CA ASP A 58 25.42 33.71 49.34
C ASP A 58 26.34 33.74 48.11
N ALA A 59 27.15 34.79 48.09
CA ALA A 59 28.26 35.00 47.20
C ALA A 59 29.50 34.43 47.88
N ASP A 60 29.84 33.18 47.57
CA ASP A 60 31.17 32.66 47.84
C ASP A 60 32.02 32.78 46.58
N ALA A 61 32.75 33.90 46.58
CA ALA A 61 33.91 34.13 45.76
C ALA A 61 35.14 33.59 46.51
N ASP A 62 35.51 32.36 46.21
CA ASP A 62 36.85 31.84 46.43
C ASP A 62 37.37 31.27 45.11
N GLY A 63 38.21 32.10 44.49
CA GLY A 63 38.98 31.70 43.34
C GLY A 63 40.04 30.71 43.73
N ASP A 64 39.93 29.49 43.19
CA ASP A 64 41.06 28.61 42.98
C ASP A 64 41.34 28.54 41.47
N VAL A 65 42.43 29.20 41.10
CA VAL A 65 43.10 29.05 39.82
C VAL A 65 43.87 27.74 39.87
N GLU A 66 43.34 26.71 39.24
CA GLU A 66 44.13 25.57 38.74
C GLU A 66 43.91 25.47 37.24
N GLY A 67 44.74 26.23 36.51
CA GLY A 67 44.86 26.16 35.06
C GLY A 67 45.55 24.86 34.63
N GLY A 68 44.85 23.74 34.76
CA GLY A 68 45.07 22.57 33.93
C GLY A 68 44.41 22.80 32.57
N PRO A 69 44.99 22.34 31.44
CA PRO A 69 44.22 22.27 30.21
C PRO A 69 43.02 21.37 30.49
N ASP A 70 41.85 21.97 30.54
CA ASP A 70 40.59 21.29 30.67
C ASP A 70 40.42 20.40 29.42
N LEU A 71 40.85 19.16 29.57
CA LEU A 71 40.60 18.06 28.63
C LEU A 71 39.22 17.45 28.89
N SER A 72 38.31 18.13 29.60
CA SER A 72 36.90 18.07 29.21
C SER A 72 36.73 18.91 27.94
N THR A 73 37.36 18.43 26.87
CA THR A 73 36.61 18.39 25.62
C THR A 73 35.45 17.46 25.92
N ASP A 74 34.39 18.01 26.53
CA ASP A 74 33.03 17.69 26.17
C ASP A 74 33.09 17.69 24.64
N ILE A 75 33.39 16.52 24.08
CA ILE A 75 33.01 16.20 22.72
C ILE A 75 31.50 16.21 22.86
N THR A 76 30.93 17.41 22.80
CA THR A 76 29.54 17.60 22.50
C THR A 76 29.46 17.00 21.11
N CYS A 77 29.06 15.73 21.05
CA CYS A 77 28.66 15.15 19.77
C CYS A 77 27.68 16.18 19.22
N ASP A 78 27.99 16.74 18.06
CA ASP A 78 27.04 17.62 17.38
C ASP A 78 25.95 16.67 16.87
N GLU A 79 24.99 16.36 17.76
CA GLU A 79 23.95 15.37 17.53
C GLU A 79 23.09 15.89 16.37
N GLN A 80 23.24 15.23 15.23
CA GLN A 80 22.34 15.40 14.11
C GLN A 80 21.43 14.18 14.07
N ASP A 81 20.16 14.41 14.37
CA ASP A 81 19.12 13.41 14.20
C ASP A 81 18.75 13.35 12.70
N PHE A 82 18.90 12.18 12.11
CA PHE A 82 18.43 11.93 10.74
C PHE A 82 17.21 11.00 10.79
N PRO A 83 16.06 11.43 10.24
CA PRO A 83 14.97 10.50 10.01
C PRO A 83 15.36 9.55 8.89
N ILE A 84 15.33 8.26 9.14
CA ILE A 84 15.46 7.26 8.08
C ILE A 84 14.06 7.08 7.50
N ALA A 85 13.84 7.62 6.30
CA ALA A 85 12.59 7.39 5.58
C ALA A 85 12.59 5.96 5.05
N MET A 86 11.55 5.19 5.40
CA MET A 86 11.32 3.91 4.73
C MET A 86 11.04 4.17 3.26
N GLU A 87 11.60 3.34 2.38
CA GLU A 87 11.28 3.41 0.96
C GLU A 87 9.75 3.30 0.77
N PRO A 88 9.14 4.16 -0.06
CA PRO A 88 7.72 4.11 -0.27
C PRO A 88 7.35 2.77 -0.90
N VAL A 89 6.47 2.03 -0.23
CA VAL A 89 5.92 0.77 -0.71
C VAL A 89 4.55 1.05 -1.30
N ARG A 90 4.36 0.65 -2.57
CA ARG A 90 3.09 0.77 -3.28
C ARG A 90 2.53 -0.61 -3.55
N VAL A 91 1.29 -0.86 -3.13
CA VAL A 91 0.61 -2.15 -3.33
C VAL A 91 -0.68 -1.92 -4.09
N MET A 92 -0.76 -2.45 -5.30
CA MET A 92 -2.00 -2.52 -6.07
C MET A 92 -2.65 -3.89 -5.87
N ILE A 93 -3.83 -3.90 -5.26
CA ILE A 93 -4.63 -5.11 -5.07
C ILE A 93 -5.49 -5.31 -6.31
N LEU A 94 -5.30 -6.43 -7.01
CA LEU A 94 -6.17 -6.88 -8.10
C LEU A 94 -7.12 -7.92 -7.55
N LEU A 95 -8.39 -7.56 -7.41
CA LEU A 95 -9.39 -8.39 -6.75
C LEU A 95 -10.42 -8.94 -7.73
N ASP A 96 -10.56 -10.27 -7.76
CA ASP A 96 -11.67 -10.91 -8.45
C ASP A 96 -12.99 -10.56 -7.74
N GLN A 97 -13.95 -10.03 -8.49
CA GLN A 97 -15.31 -9.74 -8.04
C GLN A 97 -16.37 -10.49 -8.85
N SER A 98 -15.96 -11.57 -9.51
CA SER A 98 -16.86 -12.49 -10.17
C SER A 98 -17.80 -13.17 -9.17
N SER A 99 -18.93 -13.64 -9.67
CA SER A 99 -19.98 -14.28 -8.90
C SER A 99 -19.52 -15.57 -8.22
N SER A 100 -18.44 -16.22 -8.69
CA SER A 100 -17.87 -17.37 -7.97
C SER A 100 -17.37 -16.97 -6.59
N MET A 101 -16.96 -15.71 -6.38
CA MET A 101 -16.55 -15.19 -5.08
C MET A 101 -17.68 -15.22 -4.04
N SER A 102 -18.94 -15.37 -4.46
CA SER A 102 -20.08 -15.57 -3.55
C SER A 102 -20.22 -17.02 -3.05
N SER A 103 -19.42 -17.94 -3.59
CA SER A 103 -19.44 -19.35 -3.21
C SER A 103 -19.03 -19.53 -1.77
N THR A 104 -19.76 -20.38 -1.05
CA THR A 104 -19.52 -20.64 0.37
C THR A 104 -18.38 -21.65 0.55
N LEU A 105 -17.42 -21.28 1.38
CA LEU A 105 -16.31 -22.09 1.85
C LEU A 105 -16.77 -23.17 2.85
N PRO A 106 -15.95 -24.21 3.11
CA PRO A 106 -16.28 -25.25 4.09
C PRO A 106 -16.58 -24.73 5.52
N TRP A 107 -16.13 -23.52 5.86
CA TRP A 107 -16.34 -22.87 7.16
C TRP A 107 -17.45 -21.81 7.16
N ALA A 108 -18.35 -21.84 6.17
CA ALA A 108 -19.59 -21.06 6.12
C ALA A 108 -19.45 -19.53 5.94
N THR A 109 -18.29 -19.05 5.47
CA THR A 109 -18.14 -17.72 4.85
C THR A 109 -18.04 -17.87 3.33
N SER A 110 -18.32 -16.81 2.58
CA SER A 110 -18.01 -16.74 1.14
C SER A 110 -16.54 -16.38 0.88
N HIS A 111 -16.03 -16.66 -0.32
CA HIS A 111 -14.69 -16.19 -0.72
C HIS A 111 -14.57 -14.66 -0.60
N TRP A 112 -15.64 -13.93 -0.94
CA TRP A 112 -15.69 -12.46 -0.80
C TRP A 112 -15.62 -11.99 0.65
N GLU A 113 -16.40 -12.60 1.55
CA GLU A 113 -16.35 -12.27 2.98
C GLU A 113 -14.96 -12.55 3.56
N GLU A 114 -14.33 -13.65 3.16
CA GLU A 114 -12.97 -14.01 3.58
C GLU A 114 -11.94 -13.02 3.03
N ALA A 115 -11.99 -12.71 1.73
CA ALA A 115 -11.15 -11.70 1.09
C ALA A 115 -11.29 -10.32 1.77
N THR A 116 -12.52 -9.93 2.10
CA THR A 116 -12.82 -8.71 2.85
C THR A 116 -12.18 -8.71 4.22
N ALA A 117 -12.29 -9.81 4.97
CA ALA A 117 -11.68 -9.94 6.29
C ALA A 117 -10.14 -9.86 6.21
N GLY A 118 -9.53 -10.58 5.28
CA GLY A 118 -8.08 -10.56 5.08
C GLY A 118 -7.54 -9.20 4.63
N LEU A 119 -8.23 -8.51 3.72
CA LEU A 119 -7.85 -7.15 3.31
C LEU A 119 -7.99 -6.14 4.46
N ASN A 120 -9.06 -6.24 5.26
CA ASN A 120 -9.20 -5.39 6.44
C ASN A 120 -8.09 -5.67 7.47
N HIS A 121 -7.68 -6.92 7.65
CA HIS A 121 -6.51 -7.28 8.46
C HIS A 121 -5.25 -6.58 7.92
N LEU A 122 -4.93 -6.80 6.64
CA LEU A 122 -3.78 -6.19 5.96
C LEU A 122 -3.76 -4.66 6.12
N LEU A 123 -4.89 -3.99 5.92
CA LEU A 123 -4.98 -2.52 5.99
C LEU A 123 -4.92 -1.97 7.43
N SER A 124 -5.19 -2.81 8.42
CA SER A 124 -5.13 -2.44 9.85
C SER A 124 -3.82 -2.81 10.53
N ASP A 125 -3.00 -3.62 9.87
CA ASP A 125 -1.71 -4.10 10.35
C ASP A 125 -0.77 -2.90 10.62
N PRO A 126 -0.15 -2.79 11.81
CA PRO A 126 0.88 -1.81 12.09
C PRO A 126 2.00 -1.73 11.04
N VAL A 127 2.46 -2.88 10.52
CA VAL A 127 3.53 -2.99 9.52
C VAL A 127 3.19 -2.22 8.25
N SER A 128 1.92 -2.27 7.84
CA SER A 128 1.48 -1.76 6.55
C SER A 128 0.97 -0.33 6.58
N ARG A 129 0.91 0.32 7.76
CA ARG A 129 0.33 1.68 7.90
C ARG A 129 0.99 2.72 7.01
N ASN A 130 2.27 2.51 6.71
CA ASN A 130 3.07 3.41 5.88
C ASN A 130 3.07 3.03 4.39
N PHE A 131 2.35 1.97 4.01
CA PHE A 131 2.22 1.57 2.61
C PHE A 131 1.18 2.43 1.90
N ILE A 132 1.33 2.54 0.58
CA ILE A 132 0.40 3.19 -0.33
C ILE A 132 -0.40 2.09 -1.00
N TYR A 133 -1.70 2.04 -0.74
CA TYR A 133 -2.59 1.02 -1.28
C TYR A 133 -3.48 1.58 -2.39
N GLY A 134 -3.71 0.76 -3.40
CA GLY A 134 -4.73 0.93 -4.42
C GLY A 134 -5.54 -0.35 -4.56
N LEU A 135 -6.76 -0.22 -5.06
CA LEU A 135 -7.63 -1.36 -5.37
C LEU A 135 -8.16 -1.23 -6.77
N ASP A 136 -8.03 -2.33 -7.50
CA ASP A 136 -8.59 -2.50 -8.83
C ASP A 136 -9.31 -3.85 -8.86
N ALA A 137 -10.60 -3.85 -9.17
CA ALA A 137 -11.42 -5.06 -9.11
C ALA A 137 -11.87 -5.47 -10.51
N PHE A 138 -11.72 -6.75 -10.83
CA PHE A 138 -12.04 -7.30 -12.14
C PHE A 138 -13.12 -8.39 -12.03
N PRO A 139 -14.00 -8.53 -13.03
CA PRO A 139 -14.10 -7.69 -14.23
C PRO A 139 -14.60 -6.28 -13.89
N ASP A 140 -14.27 -5.31 -14.73
CA ASP A 140 -14.57 -3.91 -14.46
C ASP A 140 -16.05 -3.63 -14.25
N GLY A 141 -16.32 -2.90 -13.18
CA GLY A 141 -17.56 -2.19 -12.93
C GLY A 141 -17.35 -1.20 -11.80
N ASP A 142 -17.83 0.04 -11.94
CA ASP A 142 -17.98 0.92 -10.79
C ASP A 142 -19.33 0.66 -10.10
N LEU A 143 -19.43 1.00 -8.81
CA LEU A 143 -20.68 0.82 -8.05
C LEU A 143 -21.88 1.49 -8.73
N ALA A 144 -21.66 2.65 -9.37
CA ALA A 144 -22.71 3.35 -10.11
C ALA A 144 -23.19 2.57 -11.35
N TYR A 145 -22.30 1.83 -12.01
CA TYR A 145 -22.58 0.96 -13.14
C TYR A 145 -23.32 -0.28 -12.67
N PHE A 146 -22.90 -0.88 -11.56
CA PHE A 146 -23.62 -1.97 -10.93
C PHE A 146 -25.03 -1.55 -10.52
N GLU A 147 -25.18 -0.41 -9.86
CA GLU A 147 -26.46 0.15 -9.43
C GLU A 147 -27.35 0.46 -10.64
N ARG A 148 -26.82 1.07 -11.71
CA ARG A 148 -27.57 1.26 -12.97
C ARG A 148 -28.00 -0.05 -13.60
N CYS A 149 -27.11 -1.02 -13.71
CA CYS A 149 -27.45 -2.34 -14.26
C CYS A 149 -28.50 -3.04 -13.39
N TYR A 150 -28.42 -2.90 -12.07
CA TYR A 150 -29.40 -3.45 -11.14
C TYR A 150 -30.75 -2.73 -11.24
N ASP A 151 -30.79 -1.40 -11.23
CA ASP A 151 -32.03 -0.63 -11.29
C ASP A 151 -32.73 -0.77 -12.65
N GLU A 152 -31.98 -0.77 -13.74
CA GLU A 152 -32.54 -0.91 -15.08
C GLU A 152 -33.04 -2.35 -15.36
N CYS A 153 -32.46 -3.38 -14.71
CA CYS A 153 -32.83 -4.77 -14.93
C CYS A 153 -33.69 -5.43 -13.83
N CYS A 154 -33.63 -4.98 -12.57
CA CYS A 154 -34.08 -5.74 -11.39
C CYS A 154 -35.05 -5.01 -10.43
N ALA A 155 -35.36 -3.71 -10.62
CA ALA A 155 -36.17 -2.94 -9.65
C ALA A 155 -37.65 -3.36 -9.51
N ASP A 156 -38.17 -4.31 -10.30
CA ASP A 156 -39.53 -4.85 -10.14
C ASP A 156 -39.47 -6.34 -9.70
N PRO A 157 -40.09 -6.74 -8.58
CA PRO A 157 -40.10 -8.14 -8.11
C PRO A 157 -40.77 -9.14 -9.08
N VAL A 158 -41.45 -8.66 -10.14
CA VAL A 158 -41.97 -9.49 -11.24
C VAL A 158 -40.93 -9.70 -12.37
N CYS A 159 -39.78 -9.00 -12.36
CA CYS A 159 -38.80 -8.96 -13.46
C CYS A 159 -37.95 -10.23 -13.66
N ILE A 160 -37.70 -11.05 -12.63
CA ILE A 160 -36.67 -12.12 -12.67
C ILE A 160 -36.92 -13.13 -13.82
N ALA A 161 -38.18 -13.34 -14.24
CA ALA A 161 -38.52 -14.32 -15.27
C ALA A 161 -38.71 -13.75 -16.70
N THR A 162 -38.91 -12.43 -16.87
CA THR A 162 -39.27 -11.85 -18.19
C THR A 162 -38.31 -10.79 -18.72
N GLN A 163 -37.44 -10.22 -17.88
CA GLN A 163 -36.61 -9.06 -18.27
C GLN A 163 -35.15 -9.37 -18.61
N MET A 164 -34.66 -10.59 -18.39
CA MET A 164 -33.40 -11.02 -19.02
C MET A 164 -33.46 -10.81 -20.55
N MET A 165 -34.62 -11.07 -21.15
CA MET A 165 -34.88 -10.79 -22.57
C MET A 165 -35.01 -9.29 -22.92
N ARG A 166 -35.36 -8.41 -21.97
CA ARG A 166 -35.46 -6.96 -22.22
C ARG A 166 -34.14 -6.22 -22.02
N CYS A 167 -33.33 -6.60 -21.04
CA CYS A 167 -31.95 -6.08 -20.94
C CYS A 167 -31.14 -6.49 -22.17
N MET A 168 -31.31 -7.73 -22.67
CA MET A 168 -30.79 -8.13 -23.98
C MET A 168 -31.40 -7.33 -25.16
N ALA A 169 -32.68 -6.97 -25.12
CA ALA A 169 -33.36 -6.26 -26.22
C ALA A 169 -33.10 -4.74 -26.26
N LEU A 170 -32.74 -4.11 -25.15
CA LEU A 170 -32.44 -2.68 -25.07
C LEU A 170 -31.01 -2.34 -25.49
N GLY A 171 -30.14 -3.34 -25.70
CA GLY A 171 -28.76 -3.12 -26.12
C GLY A 171 -27.90 -2.39 -25.08
N ALA A 172 -28.41 -2.20 -23.86
CA ALA A 172 -27.61 -1.86 -22.70
C ALA A 172 -26.80 -3.11 -22.35
N SER A 173 -25.61 -3.22 -22.92
CA SER A 173 -24.70 -4.32 -22.63
C SER A 173 -24.15 -4.10 -21.22
N CYS A 174 -24.91 -4.57 -20.22
CA CYS A 174 -24.35 -4.86 -18.89
C CYS A 174 -23.28 -5.97 -18.96
N ASP A 175 -23.00 -6.49 -20.15
CA ASP A 175 -21.95 -7.45 -20.49
C ASP A 175 -20.56 -6.79 -20.50
N ARG A 176 -20.09 -6.45 -19.30
CA ARG A 176 -18.70 -6.07 -19.02
C ARG A 176 -17.91 -7.24 -18.41
N GLY A 177 -18.40 -8.47 -18.54
CA GLY A 177 -17.79 -9.64 -17.91
C GLY A 177 -16.30 -9.84 -18.24
N CYS A 178 -15.82 -9.31 -19.36
CA CYS A 178 -14.41 -9.36 -19.75
C CYS A 178 -13.77 -7.99 -19.99
N ALA A 179 -14.35 -6.93 -19.43
CA ALA A 179 -13.83 -5.56 -19.51
C ALA A 179 -12.81 -5.32 -18.37
N VAL A 180 -11.74 -4.59 -18.69
CA VAL A 180 -10.59 -4.25 -17.81
C VAL A 180 -10.01 -2.87 -18.17
N ASP A 181 -10.79 -2.03 -18.85
CA ASP A 181 -10.44 -0.73 -19.40
C ASP A 181 -10.67 0.48 -18.47
N LEU A 182 -11.19 0.28 -17.27
CA LEU A 182 -11.39 1.33 -16.26
C LEU A 182 -10.13 1.54 -15.41
N PRO A 183 -9.93 2.75 -14.87
CA PRO A 183 -8.90 2.99 -13.87
C PRO A 183 -9.22 2.23 -12.56
N PRO A 184 -8.22 2.08 -11.67
CA PRO A 184 -8.44 1.51 -10.35
C PRO A 184 -9.60 2.17 -9.61
N ILE A 185 -10.38 1.34 -8.93
CA ILE A 185 -11.55 1.76 -8.16
C ILE A 185 -11.14 2.65 -6.98
N VAL A 186 -10.02 2.30 -6.34
CA VAL A 186 -9.36 3.15 -5.34
C VAL A 186 -7.98 3.47 -5.86
N ALA A 187 -7.74 4.75 -6.11
CA ALA A 187 -6.42 5.25 -6.50
C ALA A 187 -5.38 4.98 -5.41
N LEU A 188 -4.10 4.94 -5.80
CA LEU A 188 -3.00 4.75 -4.86
C LEU A 188 -2.93 5.94 -3.89
N ALA A 189 -3.11 5.65 -2.60
CA ALA A 189 -2.96 6.62 -1.51
C ALA A 189 -2.45 5.92 -0.24
N PRO A 190 -1.86 6.67 0.72
CA PRO A 190 -1.46 6.10 2.01
C PRO A 190 -2.58 5.30 2.67
N ALA A 191 -2.26 4.22 3.39
CA ALA A 191 -3.24 3.30 3.97
C ALA A 191 -4.33 4.00 4.82
N ALA A 192 -3.97 5.08 5.52
CA ALA A 192 -4.93 5.87 6.30
C ALA A 192 -6.03 6.55 5.45
N GLU A 193 -5.75 6.81 4.17
CA GLU A 193 -6.69 7.41 3.21
C GLU A 193 -7.38 6.35 2.33
N SER A 194 -6.60 5.44 1.73
CA SER A 194 -7.13 4.41 0.83
C SER A 194 -7.84 3.28 1.57
N GLY A 195 -7.40 2.93 2.78
CA GLY A 195 -7.95 1.83 3.58
C GLY A 195 -9.46 1.95 3.80
N PRO A 196 -9.98 3.08 4.35
CA PRO A 196 -11.42 3.28 4.49
C PRO A 196 -12.20 3.19 3.17
N ALA A 197 -11.62 3.65 2.05
CA ALA A 197 -12.25 3.57 0.74
C ALA A 197 -12.32 2.13 0.21
N ILE A 198 -11.24 1.36 0.40
CA ILE A 198 -11.19 -0.08 0.08
C ILE A 198 -12.21 -0.83 0.92
N SER A 199 -12.21 -0.66 2.25
CA SER A 199 -13.18 -1.31 3.15
C SER A 199 -14.62 -0.95 2.80
N ALA A 200 -14.90 0.32 2.46
CA ALA A 200 -16.23 0.76 2.04
C ALA A 200 -16.68 0.13 0.72
N TYR A 201 -15.76 -0.02 -0.24
CA TYR A 201 -16.04 -0.75 -1.48
C TYR A 201 -16.38 -2.20 -1.18
N MET A 202 -15.54 -2.90 -0.42
CA MET A 202 -15.72 -4.31 -0.06
C MET A 202 -17.03 -4.59 0.70
N ALA A 203 -17.49 -3.63 1.50
CA ALA A 203 -18.72 -3.73 2.30
C ALA A 203 -20.02 -3.48 1.49
N SER A 204 -19.92 -3.18 0.19
CA SER A 204 -21.09 -2.96 -0.66
C SER A 204 -21.96 -4.21 -0.78
N GLU A 205 -23.27 -4.06 -0.58
CA GLU A 205 -24.24 -5.17 -0.71
C GLU A 205 -24.40 -5.69 -2.15
N PHE A 206 -23.90 -4.94 -3.13
CA PHE A 206 -23.91 -5.32 -4.54
C PHE A 206 -22.72 -6.21 -4.93
N LEU A 207 -21.82 -6.49 -3.99
CA LEU A 207 -20.60 -7.27 -4.22
C LEU A 207 -20.60 -8.62 -3.48
N PRO A 208 -19.93 -9.65 -4.04
CA PRO A 208 -19.31 -9.64 -5.37
C PRO A 208 -20.38 -9.52 -6.47
N GLY A 209 -19.98 -8.95 -7.61
CA GLY A 209 -20.91 -8.65 -8.70
C GLY A 209 -21.54 -9.92 -9.27
N THR A 210 -22.63 -9.76 -10.02
CA THR A 210 -23.28 -10.89 -10.71
C THR A 210 -22.51 -11.37 -11.95
N PHE A 211 -21.28 -10.90 -12.18
CA PHE A 211 -20.50 -11.25 -13.36
C PHE A 211 -19.95 -12.66 -13.23
N THR A 212 -20.14 -13.49 -14.24
CA THR A 212 -19.69 -14.89 -14.19
C THR A 212 -18.24 -15.09 -14.64
N SER A 213 -17.52 -14.00 -14.89
CA SER A 213 -16.28 -14.02 -15.65
C SER A 213 -15.11 -13.46 -14.84
N THR A 214 -13.93 -13.98 -15.10
CA THR A 214 -12.66 -13.70 -14.43
C THR A 214 -11.64 -13.34 -15.52
N PRO A 215 -11.47 -12.06 -15.90
CA PRO A 215 -10.59 -11.66 -17.01
C PRO A 215 -9.12 -11.45 -16.62
N LEU A 216 -8.50 -12.39 -15.90
CA LEU A 216 -7.11 -12.29 -15.43
C LEU A 216 -6.11 -12.00 -16.55
N LEU A 217 -6.23 -12.70 -17.69
CA LEU A 217 -5.39 -12.54 -18.86
C LEU A 217 -5.55 -11.17 -19.52
N ARG A 218 -6.66 -10.48 -19.30
CA ARG A 218 -6.83 -9.10 -19.79
C ARG A 218 -6.31 -8.09 -18.78
N GLN A 219 -6.51 -8.31 -17.49
CA GLN A 219 -6.10 -7.39 -16.42
C GLN A 219 -4.58 -7.20 -16.38
N MET A 220 -3.81 -8.29 -16.40
CA MET A 220 -2.35 -8.19 -16.24
C MET A 220 -1.67 -7.44 -17.40
N PRO A 221 -1.99 -7.70 -18.68
CA PRO A 221 -1.51 -6.88 -19.79
C PRO A 221 -1.99 -5.42 -19.75
N TRP A 222 -3.17 -5.13 -19.18
CA TRP A 222 -3.64 -3.76 -19.05
C TRP A 222 -2.67 -2.93 -18.17
N TYR A 223 -2.20 -3.47 -17.05
CA TYR A 223 -1.18 -2.79 -16.25
C TYR A 223 0.11 -2.56 -17.03
N ARG A 224 0.56 -3.52 -17.84
CA ARG A 224 1.75 -3.35 -18.68
C ARG A 224 1.56 -2.23 -19.72
N ASP A 225 0.40 -2.18 -20.37
CA ASP A 225 0.20 -1.34 -21.56
C ASP A 225 -0.39 0.04 -21.24
N GLN A 226 -1.32 0.11 -20.29
CA GLN A 226 -2.06 1.32 -19.91
C GLN A 226 -1.64 1.86 -18.54
N GLY A 227 -1.22 0.98 -17.62
CA GLY A 227 -0.82 1.34 -16.26
C GLY A 227 0.12 2.55 -16.18
N PRO A 228 1.23 2.62 -16.95
CA PRO A 228 2.14 3.76 -16.90
C PRO A 228 1.51 5.12 -17.24
N THR A 229 0.36 5.12 -17.93
CA THR A 229 -0.37 6.34 -18.29
C THR A 229 -1.52 6.62 -17.33
N VAL A 230 -2.22 5.58 -16.87
CA VAL A 230 -3.45 5.71 -16.07
C VAL A 230 -3.14 5.80 -14.58
N VAL A 231 -2.09 5.12 -14.12
CA VAL A 231 -1.68 5.05 -12.70
C VAL A 231 -0.16 5.30 -12.59
N PRO A 232 0.35 6.43 -13.13
CA PRO A 232 1.79 6.66 -13.27
C PRO A 232 2.57 6.55 -11.96
N GLU A 233 1.96 6.91 -10.84
CA GLU A 233 2.55 6.79 -9.50
C GLU A 233 2.90 5.35 -9.11
N PHE A 234 2.24 4.35 -9.69
CA PHE A 234 2.57 2.94 -9.45
C PHE A 234 3.87 2.50 -10.17
N PHE A 235 4.24 3.23 -11.22
CA PHE A 235 5.38 2.95 -12.10
C PHE A 235 6.54 3.90 -11.85
N ASP A 236 6.53 4.61 -10.72
CA ASP A 236 7.64 5.43 -10.29
C ASP A 236 8.82 4.55 -9.86
N ASP A 237 10.04 4.99 -10.18
CA ASP A 237 11.28 4.30 -9.83
C ASP A 237 11.70 4.58 -8.38
N GLU A 238 11.01 5.49 -7.67
CA GLU A 238 11.23 5.77 -6.25
C GLU A 238 10.54 4.72 -5.38
N GLY A 239 11.28 3.76 -4.82
CA GLY A 239 10.77 2.75 -3.88
C GLY A 239 10.31 1.45 -4.55
N ALA A 240 9.41 0.71 -3.88
CA ALA A 240 9.03 -0.65 -4.30
C ALA A 240 7.53 -0.74 -4.62
N SER A 241 7.21 -1.36 -5.77
CA SER A 241 5.84 -1.54 -6.24
C SER A 241 5.47 -3.02 -6.36
N TYR A 242 4.27 -3.36 -5.89
CA TYR A 242 3.78 -4.74 -5.81
C TYR A 242 2.35 -4.84 -6.36
N ILE A 243 2.09 -5.89 -7.13
CA ILE A 243 0.74 -6.34 -7.49
C ILE A 243 0.39 -7.56 -6.63
N VAL A 244 -0.74 -7.50 -5.93
CA VAL A 244 -1.30 -8.66 -5.22
C VAL A 244 -2.58 -9.09 -5.92
N VAL A 245 -2.55 -10.24 -6.58
CA VAL A 245 -3.72 -10.82 -7.25
C VAL A 245 -4.48 -11.71 -6.27
N VAL A 246 -5.77 -11.47 -6.10
CA VAL A 246 -6.68 -12.25 -5.26
C VAL A 246 -7.79 -12.80 -6.15
N SER A 247 -7.86 -14.12 -6.33
CA SER A 247 -8.82 -14.77 -7.24
C SER A 247 -9.34 -16.10 -6.70
N ASP A 248 -10.54 -16.52 -7.13
CA ASP A 248 -11.10 -17.85 -6.86
C ASP A 248 -11.34 -18.68 -8.13
N GLY A 249 -10.97 -18.14 -9.29
CA GLY A 249 -11.22 -18.75 -10.59
C GLY A 249 -10.06 -18.62 -11.58
N ALA A 250 -10.08 -19.53 -12.56
CA ALA A 250 -9.27 -19.42 -13.76
C ALA A 250 -9.82 -18.35 -14.70
N ASP A 251 -9.02 -17.90 -15.66
CA ASP A 251 -9.49 -17.02 -16.71
C ASP A 251 -10.64 -17.67 -17.49
N THR A 252 -11.73 -16.95 -17.62
CA THR A 252 -12.94 -17.40 -18.33
C THR A 252 -13.29 -16.51 -19.51
N CYS A 253 -12.37 -15.63 -19.91
CA CYS A 253 -12.61 -14.57 -20.87
C CYS A 253 -11.87 -14.81 -22.19
N ASP A 254 -12.60 -15.33 -23.16
CA ASP A 254 -12.15 -15.38 -24.56
C ASP A 254 -13.04 -14.52 -25.47
N ASP A 255 -12.57 -14.23 -26.69
CA ASP A 255 -13.35 -13.48 -27.68
C ASP A 255 -14.47 -14.33 -28.34
N THR A 256 -14.60 -15.61 -27.98
CA THR A 256 -15.45 -16.58 -28.68
C THR A 256 -16.65 -17.09 -27.87
N GLY A 257 -16.70 -16.79 -26.57
CA GLY A 257 -17.67 -17.29 -25.61
C GLY A 257 -17.41 -18.73 -25.15
N ASP A 258 -16.26 -19.32 -25.52
CA ASP A 258 -15.82 -20.63 -25.06
C ASP A 258 -14.83 -20.48 -23.89
N PRO A 259 -14.67 -21.49 -23.01
CA PRO A 259 -13.58 -21.46 -22.04
C PRO A 259 -12.24 -21.36 -22.77
N PRO A 260 -11.37 -20.41 -22.41
CA PRO A 260 -10.10 -20.24 -23.09
C PRO A 260 -9.23 -21.50 -22.94
N ASP A 261 -8.38 -21.77 -23.95
CA ASP A 261 -7.35 -22.79 -23.80
C ASP A 261 -6.38 -22.34 -22.69
N PRO A 262 -6.21 -23.12 -21.61
CA PRO A 262 -5.38 -22.71 -20.48
C PRO A 262 -3.91 -22.52 -20.87
N GLY A 263 -3.40 -23.23 -21.88
CA GLY A 263 -1.99 -23.11 -22.29
C GLY A 263 -1.62 -21.68 -22.71
N PRO A 264 -2.32 -21.08 -23.69
CA PRO A 264 -2.18 -19.66 -24.04
C PRO A 264 -2.41 -18.69 -22.88
N VAL A 265 -3.38 -18.94 -22.00
CA VAL A 265 -3.66 -18.09 -20.84
C VAL A 265 -2.47 -18.05 -19.89
N ILE A 266 -1.99 -19.23 -19.45
CA ILE A 266 -0.82 -19.40 -18.59
C ILE A 266 0.40 -18.70 -19.20
N ALA A 267 0.65 -18.90 -20.50
CA ALA A 267 1.77 -18.27 -21.19
C ALA A 267 1.64 -16.74 -21.26
N GLY A 268 0.43 -16.22 -21.46
CA GLY A 268 0.15 -14.79 -21.50
C GLY A 268 0.32 -14.12 -20.14
N LEU A 269 -0.21 -14.73 -19.07
CA LEU A 269 -0.03 -14.27 -17.69
C LEU A 269 1.45 -14.25 -17.29
N ALA A 270 2.19 -15.33 -17.57
CA ALA A 270 3.63 -15.39 -17.33
C ALA A 270 4.39 -14.27 -18.07
N ALA A 271 4.04 -14.02 -19.34
CA ALA A 271 4.69 -12.99 -20.14
C ALA A 271 4.37 -11.56 -19.67
N ALA A 272 3.11 -11.28 -19.32
CA ALA A 272 2.70 -9.98 -18.81
C ALA A 272 3.36 -9.67 -17.46
N THR A 273 3.31 -10.63 -16.54
CA THR A 273 3.90 -10.49 -15.20
C THR A 273 5.42 -10.31 -15.26
N ARG A 274 6.11 -11.13 -16.08
CA ARG A 274 7.56 -10.96 -16.29
C ARG A 274 7.89 -9.58 -16.85
N ALA A 275 7.10 -9.07 -17.80
CA ALA A 275 7.34 -7.77 -18.39
C ALA A 275 7.19 -6.63 -17.38
N LEU A 276 6.20 -6.70 -16.47
CA LEU A 276 6.04 -5.74 -15.38
C LEU A 276 7.28 -5.70 -14.47
N TYR A 277 7.79 -6.87 -14.07
CA TYR A 277 9.00 -6.97 -13.27
C TYR A 277 10.26 -6.49 -14.01
N GLU A 278 10.52 -7.01 -15.22
CA GLU A 278 11.75 -6.69 -15.96
C GLU A 278 11.82 -5.23 -16.43
N THR A 279 10.67 -4.59 -16.67
CA THR A 279 10.62 -3.22 -17.20
C THR A 279 10.48 -2.17 -16.11
N HIS A 280 9.76 -2.49 -15.02
CA HIS A 280 9.36 -1.51 -14.01
C HIS A 280 9.71 -1.94 -12.58
N GLY A 281 10.35 -3.09 -12.39
CA GLY A 281 10.64 -3.62 -11.04
C GLY A 281 9.40 -4.02 -10.24
N ILE A 282 8.21 -4.00 -10.84
CA ILE A 282 6.95 -4.32 -10.15
C ILE A 282 6.91 -5.81 -9.86
N ARG A 283 6.89 -6.16 -8.57
CA ARG A 283 6.82 -7.55 -8.13
C ARG A 283 5.37 -8.01 -8.03
N SER A 284 5.13 -9.32 -8.07
CA SER A 284 3.77 -9.84 -7.89
C SER A 284 3.67 -11.00 -6.91
N PHE A 285 2.51 -11.06 -6.26
CA PHE A 285 2.03 -12.18 -5.45
C PHE A 285 0.66 -12.61 -5.95
N ALA A 286 0.32 -13.88 -5.75
CA ALA A 286 -0.99 -14.42 -6.11
C ALA A 286 -1.58 -15.18 -4.91
N ILE A 287 -2.85 -14.94 -4.63
CA ILE A 287 -3.63 -15.57 -3.57
C ILE A 287 -4.85 -16.22 -4.24
N GLY A 288 -5.08 -17.49 -3.93
CA GLY A 288 -6.10 -18.32 -4.57
C GLY A 288 -7.08 -18.92 -3.57
N PHE A 289 -8.38 -18.73 -3.79
CA PHE A 289 -9.44 -19.42 -3.03
C PHE A 289 -9.88 -20.72 -3.72
N GLY A 290 -10.47 -21.63 -2.96
CA GLY A 290 -11.16 -22.79 -3.52
C GLY A 290 -10.24 -23.94 -3.95
N ASP A 291 -10.43 -24.46 -5.16
CA ASP A 291 -9.70 -25.64 -5.66
C ASP A 291 -8.25 -25.26 -5.98
N THR A 292 -7.31 -25.71 -5.17
CA THR A 292 -5.87 -25.42 -5.32
C THR A 292 -5.20 -26.21 -6.46
N SER A 293 -5.98 -26.71 -7.42
CA SER A 293 -5.53 -27.50 -8.56
C SER A 293 -6.15 -27.05 -9.89
N GLY A 294 -5.67 -27.63 -11.00
CA GLY A 294 -6.20 -27.35 -12.34
C GLY A 294 -5.77 -25.99 -12.91
N SER A 295 -6.56 -25.46 -13.85
CA SER A 295 -6.20 -24.26 -14.62
C SER A 295 -5.96 -23.03 -13.75
N MET A 296 -6.79 -22.80 -12.73
CA MET A 296 -6.61 -21.65 -11.83
C MET A 296 -5.26 -21.72 -11.12
N ALA A 297 -4.92 -22.89 -10.56
CA ALA A 297 -3.64 -23.08 -9.88
C ALA A 297 -2.46 -22.85 -10.83
N ASP A 298 -2.52 -23.36 -12.06
CA ASP A 298 -1.47 -23.17 -13.06
C ASP A 298 -1.33 -21.69 -13.47
N GLU A 299 -2.44 -20.96 -13.60
CA GLU A 299 -2.48 -19.54 -13.95
C GLU A 299 -1.96 -18.64 -12.83
N LEU A 300 -2.40 -18.84 -11.58
CA LEU A 300 -1.91 -18.09 -10.43
C LEU A 300 -0.43 -18.39 -10.14
N ASN A 301 0.01 -19.64 -10.33
CA ASN A 301 1.43 -19.97 -10.27
C ASN A 301 2.22 -19.31 -11.40
N ALA A 302 1.65 -19.14 -12.59
CA ALA A 302 2.32 -18.41 -13.66
C ALA A 302 2.52 -16.93 -13.33
N ILE A 303 1.59 -16.31 -12.60
CA ILE A 303 1.77 -14.96 -12.04
C ILE A 303 2.90 -14.99 -11.00
N ALA A 304 2.77 -15.80 -9.94
CA ALA A 304 3.75 -15.85 -8.85
C ALA A 304 5.19 -16.16 -9.33
N ALA A 305 5.37 -17.21 -10.13
CA ALA A 305 6.67 -17.66 -10.62
C ALA A 305 7.38 -16.67 -11.55
N ASN A 306 6.66 -15.71 -12.13
CA ASN A 306 7.20 -14.71 -13.04
C ASN A 306 7.16 -13.29 -12.47
N GLY A 307 6.74 -13.17 -11.21
CA GLY A 307 6.56 -11.91 -10.48
C GLY A 307 7.82 -11.31 -9.88
N GLY A 308 8.98 -11.93 -10.01
CA GLY A 308 10.22 -11.42 -9.41
C GLY A 308 10.25 -11.38 -7.87
N SER A 309 9.22 -11.88 -7.20
CA SER A 309 9.22 -12.12 -5.76
C SER A 309 9.85 -13.48 -5.43
N PRO A 310 10.26 -13.74 -4.17
CA PRO A 310 10.78 -15.06 -3.80
C PRO A 310 9.69 -16.15 -3.74
N PHE A 311 8.41 -15.77 -3.68
CA PHE A 311 7.31 -16.71 -3.67
C PHE A 311 6.91 -17.07 -5.10
N THR A 312 7.42 -18.21 -5.57
CA THR A 312 7.20 -18.70 -6.94
C THR A 312 5.92 -19.51 -7.12
N SER A 313 5.11 -19.61 -6.07
CA SER A 313 3.80 -20.27 -6.07
C SER A 313 2.76 -19.38 -5.41
N PHE A 314 1.49 -19.51 -5.81
CA PHE A 314 0.41 -18.76 -5.16
C PHE A 314 0.19 -19.24 -3.71
N PHE A 315 -0.41 -18.38 -2.90
CA PHE A 315 -0.84 -18.70 -1.54
C PHE A 315 -2.27 -19.28 -1.59
N PRO A 316 -2.44 -20.58 -1.28
CA PRO A 316 -3.77 -21.17 -1.20
C PRO A 316 -4.48 -20.70 0.07
N VAL A 317 -5.78 -20.41 -0.04
CA VAL A 317 -6.66 -20.14 1.10
C VAL A 317 -7.61 -21.32 1.28
N ASP A 318 -7.15 -22.33 2.00
CA ASP A 318 -7.89 -23.57 2.29
C ASP A 318 -8.41 -23.67 3.74
N ASP A 319 -8.14 -22.64 4.55
CA ASP A 319 -8.71 -22.45 5.88
C ASP A 319 -8.84 -20.94 6.25
N PRO A 320 -9.58 -20.59 7.33
CA PRO A 320 -9.82 -19.19 7.71
C PRO A 320 -8.57 -18.40 8.16
N THR A 321 -7.47 -19.09 8.46
CA THR A 321 -6.22 -18.45 8.90
C THR A 321 -5.23 -18.26 7.77
N ALA A 322 -5.30 -19.09 6.72
CA ALA A 322 -4.37 -19.09 5.60
C ALA A 322 -4.27 -17.74 4.87
N LEU A 323 -5.38 -16.99 4.76
CA LEU A 323 -5.36 -15.67 4.12
C LEU A 323 -4.60 -14.61 4.94
N VAL A 324 -4.82 -14.60 6.25
CA VAL A 324 -4.09 -13.72 7.17
C VAL A 324 -2.60 -14.06 7.13
N GLU A 325 -2.25 -15.34 7.22
CA GLU A 325 -0.87 -15.81 7.12
C GLU A 325 -0.23 -15.46 5.76
N ALA A 326 -0.99 -15.50 4.66
CA ALA A 326 -0.51 -15.08 3.35
C ALA A 326 -0.17 -13.58 3.33
N PHE A 327 -1.05 -12.73 3.88
CA PHE A 327 -0.79 -11.30 3.96
C PHE A 327 0.37 -10.97 4.90
N ASP A 328 0.48 -11.60 6.07
CA ASP A 328 1.61 -11.40 6.99
C ASP A 328 2.94 -11.78 6.31
N ARG A 329 2.96 -12.87 5.55
CA ARG A 329 4.14 -13.30 4.77
C ARG A 329 4.47 -12.34 3.63
N ILE A 330 3.46 -11.77 2.98
CA ILE A 330 3.65 -10.76 1.93
C ILE A 330 4.20 -9.47 2.55
N SER A 331 3.58 -8.95 3.61
CA SER A 331 4.03 -7.73 4.30
C SER A 331 5.47 -7.84 4.80
N SER A 332 5.83 -8.96 5.43
CA SER A 332 7.19 -9.21 5.93
C SER A 332 8.25 -9.39 4.84
N GLU A 333 7.85 -9.79 3.63
CA GLU A 333 8.73 -9.81 2.45
C GLU A 333 8.88 -8.43 1.82
N ILE A 334 7.85 -7.60 1.91
CA ILE A 334 7.84 -6.25 1.35
C ILE A 334 8.73 -5.29 2.16
N VAL A 335 8.76 -5.43 3.49
CA VAL A 335 9.61 -4.60 4.36
C VAL A 335 11.09 -4.98 4.20
N SER A 336 11.89 -4.05 3.68
CA SER A 336 13.35 -4.18 3.60
C SER A 336 13.99 -4.05 4.99
N CYS A 337 15.09 -4.77 5.20
CA CYS A 337 15.99 -4.52 6.35
C CYS A 337 17.21 -3.70 5.96
N VAL A 338 17.28 -3.29 4.69
CA VAL A 338 18.33 -2.45 4.13
C VAL A 338 17.75 -1.07 3.85
N TYR A 339 18.38 -0.03 4.38
CA TYR A 339 17.93 1.35 4.29
C TYR A 339 19.03 2.23 3.74
N ASP A 340 18.68 3.07 2.77
CA ASP A 340 19.56 4.12 2.29
C ASP A 340 19.55 5.29 3.27
N ILE A 341 20.72 5.85 3.51
CA ILE A 341 20.95 7.00 4.39
C ILE A 341 21.46 8.15 3.55
N GLU A 342 20.88 9.34 3.77
CA GLU A 342 21.40 10.56 3.20
C GLU A 342 22.83 10.81 3.71
N GLU A 343 23.69 11.37 2.86
CA GLU A 343 25.06 11.70 3.25
C GLU A 343 25.01 12.67 4.45
N PRO A 344 25.60 12.32 5.61
CA PRO A 344 25.58 13.21 6.77
C PRO A 344 26.37 14.49 6.46
N ASP A 345 26.18 15.56 7.25
CA ASP A 345 26.97 16.78 7.08
C ASP A 345 28.47 16.42 7.13
N ALA A 346 29.29 17.10 6.33
CA ALA A 346 30.74 16.88 6.26
C ALA A 346 31.46 17.06 7.62
N THR A 347 30.80 17.64 8.63
CA THR A 347 31.32 17.73 9.99
C THR A 347 31.07 16.50 10.85
N ALA A 348 30.14 15.63 10.46
CA ALA A 348 29.82 14.39 11.17
C ALA A 348 30.79 13.26 10.77
N ASP A 349 31.23 12.48 11.74
CA ASP A 349 32.06 11.30 11.49
C ASP A 349 31.14 10.10 11.20
N PRO A 350 31.15 9.55 9.96
CA PRO A 350 30.30 8.42 9.60
C PRO A 350 30.71 7.11 10.29
N ASP A 351 31.89 7.04 10.91
CA ASP A 351 32.33 5.89 11.72
C ASP A 351 31.76 5.93 13.15
N ALA A 352 31.15 7.06 13.54
CA ALA A 352 30.63 7.34 14.87
C ALA A 352 29.11 7.56 14.81
N VAL A 353 28.34 6.50 14.56
CA VAL A 353 26.89 6.54 14.43
C VAL A 353 26.22 5.54 15.36
N ASN A 354 25.03 5.88 15.86
CA ASN A 354 24.14 4.97 16.55
C ASN A 354 22.75 5.03 15.91
N PHE A 355 22.11 3.87 15.76
CA PHE A 355 20.74 3.77 15.30
C PHE A 355 19.81 3.50 16.47
N TYR A 356 18.57 3.96 16.34
CA TYR A 356 17.56 3.86 17.38
C TYR A 356 16.23 3.40 16.79
N PHE A 357 15.59 2.46 17.46
CA PHE A 357 14.19 2.10 17.25
C PHE A 357 13.38 2.68 18.39
N ASP A 358 12.50 3.64 18.07
CA ASP A 358 11.64 4.31 19.07
C ASP A 358 12.41 4.91 20.26
N GLY A 359 13.65 5.34 19.99
CA GLY A 359 14.56 5.94 20.98
C GLY A 359 15.44 4.94 21.73
N GLU A 360 15.24 3.64 21.56
CA GLU A 360 16.11 2.58 22.11
C GLU A 360 17.24 2.26 21.14
N VAL A 361 18.47 2.13 21.63
CA VAL A 361 19.64 1.94 20.78
C VAL A 361 19.69 0.53 20.19
N VAL A 362 19.93 0.45 18.88
CA VAL A 362 20.31 -0.78 18.18
C VAL A 362 21.83 -0.77 18.05
N GLY A 363 22.50 -1.68 18.74
CA GLY A 363 23.97 -1.75 18.70
C GLY A 363 24.49 -2.26 17.36
N PHE A 364 25.71 -1.82 17.01
CA PHE A 364 26.44 -2.27 15.84
C PHE A 364 26.88 -3.74 15.99
N ASP A 365 26.79 -4.51 14.91
CA ASP A 365 27.09 -5.94 14.89
C ASP A 365 27.67 -6.37 13.54
N ASP A 366 28.96 -6.74 13.51
CA ASP A 366 29.67 -7.26 12.33
C ASP A 366 30.51 -8.51 12.74
N PRO A 367 30.12 -9.74 12.33
CA PRO A 367 29.11 -10.04 11.30
C PRO A 367 27.67 -9.80 11.79
N CYS A 368 26.84 -9.24 10.93
CA CYS A 368 25.47 -8.81 11.22
C CYS A 368 24.55 -9.98 11.62
N GLU A 369 24.47 -10.28 12.92
CA GLU A 369 23.67 -11.37 13.49
C GLU A 369 22.36 -10.86 14.12
N ASN A 370 22.39 -9.82 14.96
CA ASN A 370 21.21 -9.27 15.68
C ASN A 370 21.19 -7.73 15.81
N GLY A 371 22.12 -7.01 15.20
CA GLY A 371 22.23 -5.56 15.27
C GLY A 371 22.08 -4.90 13.91
N TRP A 372 22.96 -3.95 13.63
CA TRP A 372 23.10 -3.33 12.32
C TRP A 372 24.55 -3.30 11.87
N HIS A 373 24.77 -3.22 10.56
CA HIS A 373 26.07 -2.96 9.95
C HIS A 373 25.93 -2.12 8.69
N TRP A 374 27.06 -1.59 8.22
CA TRP A 374 27.13 -0.93 6.92
C TRP A 374 27.22 -1.97 5.81
N THR A 375 26.43 -1.82 4.74
CA THR A 375 26.49 -2.74 3.60
C THR A 375 27.68 -2.45 2.67
N ASP A 376 28.25 -1.25 2.75
CA ASP A 376 29.42 -0.83 1.99
C ASP A 376 30.30 0.21 2.72
N ASP A 377 31.52 0.42 2.22
CA ASP A 377 32.51 1.37 2.78
C ASP A 377 32.11 2.84 2.61
N THR A 378 31.02 3.15 1.91
CA THR A 378 30.54 4.54 1.71
C THR A 378 29.61 4.99 2.83
N HIS A 379 29.15 4.06 3.69
CA HIS A 379 28.26 4.32 4.82
C HIS A 379 26.96 5.03 4.39
N ARG A 380 26.49 4.70 3.19
CA ARG A 380 25.24 5.22 2.63
C ARG A 380 24.08 4.26 2.74
N GLN A 381 24.33 3.04 3.19
CA GLN A 381 23.33 2.02 3.30
C GLN A 381 23.60 1.15 4.53
N VAL A 382 22.61 1.05 5.39
CA VAL A 382 22.62 0.25 6.61
C VAL A 382 21.75 -0.99 6.42
N GLU A 383 22.19 -2.13 6.93
CA GLU A 383 21.37 -3.33 7.05
C GLU A 383 21.18 -3.66 8.52
N PHE A 384 19.92 -3.85 8.92
CA PHE A 384 19.53 -4.41 10.21
C PHE A 384 19.41 -5.92 10.07
N CYS A 385 19.85 -6.69 11.07
CA CYS A 385 19.90 -8.15 11.00
C CYS A 385 19.27 -8.82 12.21
N GLY A 386 18.92 -10.10 12.04
CA GLY A 386 18.31 -10.94 13.08
C GLY A 386 17.14 -10.26 13.76
N THR A 387 17.20 -10.16 15.09
CA THR A 387 16.12 -9.58 15.88
C THR A 387 15.78 -8.14 15.48
N ALA A 388 16.76 -7.29 15.14
CA ALA A 388 16.48 -5.92 14.71
C ALA A 388 15.70 -5.87 13.38
N CYS A 389 16.04 -6.75 12.43
CA CYS A 389 15.28 -6.89 11.18
C CYS A 389 13.87 -7.46 11.42
N ASP A 390 13.74 -8.42 12.33
CA ASP A 390 12.46 -9.03 12.67
C ASP A 390 11.51 -8.00 13.34
N GLU A 391 12.03 -7.13 14.21
CA GLU A 391 11.28 -6.03 14.84
C GLU A 391 10.76 -5.00 13.80
N LEU A 392 11.57 -4.69 12.79
CA LEU A 392 11.13 -3.85 11.67
C LEU A 392 10.03 -4.53 10.85
N LYS A 393 10.20 -5.82 10.54
CA LYS A 393 9.25 -6.60 9.74
C LYS A 393 7.94 -6.90 10.46
N SER A 394 7.94 -6.90 11.79
CA SER A 394 6.75 -7.08 12.62
C SER A 394 5.98 -5.78 12.86
N GLY A 395 6.56 -4.62 12.50
CA GLY A 395 5.94 -3.32 12.67
C GLY A 395 5.89 -2.88 14.13
N GLU A 396 6.73 -3.50 14.99
CA GLU A 396 6.93 -3.08 16.37
C GLU A 396 7.66 -1.73 16.45
N VAL A 397 8.45 -1.39 15.42
CA VAL A 397 9.19 -0.14 15.30
C VAL A 397 8.35 0.92 14.58
N GLU A 398 8.00 2.01 15.26
CA GLU A 398 7.28 3.13 14.64
C GLU A 398 8.22 4.14 13.98
N THR A 399 9.41 4.34 14.57
CA THR A 399 10.39 5.34 14.17
C THR A 399 11.80 4.79 14.17
N ILE A 400 12.55 5.11 13.11
CA ILE A 400 13.98 4.82 13.00
C ILE A 400 14.73 6.15 13.00
N GLY A 401 15.67 6.30 13.94
CA GLY A 401 16.56 7.45 14.03
C GLY A 401 18.01 7.05 13.90
N ALA A 402 18.83 7.93 13.33
CA ALA A 402 20.28 7.83 13.40
C ALA A 402 20.87 9.07 14.08
N ARG A 403 21.90 8.88 14.91
CA ARG A 403 22.69 9.96 15.51
C ARG A 403 24.16 9.79 15.19
N PHE A 404 24.74 10.80 14.55
CA PHE A 404 26.16 10.84 14.20
C PHE A 404 26.98 11.65 15.21
N GLY A 405 28.29 11.42 15.24
CA GLY A 405 29.28 12.14 16.04
C GLY A 405 29.56 11.54 17.42
N CYS A 406 28.85 10.48 17.81
CA CYS A 406 29.06 9.78 19.08
C CYS A 406 29.65 8.39 18.84
N ALA A 407 30.50 7.93 19.76
CA ALA A 407 31.10 6.61 19.66
C ALA A 407 30.02 5.52 19.51
N THR A 408 30.18 4.69 18.48
CA THR A 408 29.26 3.59 18.16
C THR A 408 29.19 2.58 19.31
N ILE A 409 27.97 2.29 19.76
CA ILE A 409 27.70 1.29 20.79
C ILE A 409 27.76 -0.10 20.14
N LEU A 410 28.63 -0.95 20.68
CA LEU A 410 28.85 -2.33 20.24
C LEU A 410 28.05 -3.30 21.12
N TRP A 411 27.57 -4.41 20.54
CA TRP A 411 26.95 -5.52 21.29
C TRP A 411 27.96 -6.43 22.00
#